data_AF-A0A926HAA7-F1
#
_entry.id   AF-A0A926HAA7-F1
#
_cell.length_a   1.000
_cell.length_b   1.000
_cell.length_c   1.000
_cell.angle_alpha   90.00
_cell.angle_beta   90.00
_cell.angle_gamma   90.00
#
_symmetry.space_group_name_H-M   'P 1'
#
loop_
_entity.id
_entity.type
_entity.pdbx_description
1 polymer ?
#
loop_
_entity_poly.entity_id
_entity_poly.type
_entity_poly.pdbx_seq_one_letter_code
_entity_poly.pdbx_strand_id
1 'polypeptide(L)' 'MDRLRSQLAAVESLPNKLSGAWVFRGTRVPVAALFENLRDGATIDQFLEWFPGVARADVDAVLAYEVALLTTTDAA' A
#
# COMPACT_ATOMS: atom_id res chain seq x y z
N MET A 1 3.51 -18.12 -3.41
CA MET A 1 2.53 -17.02 -3.15
C MET A 1 2.35 -16.65 -1.67
N ASP A 2 2.33 -17.60 -0.72
CA ASP A 2 2.04 -17.31 0.70
C ASP A 2 3.13 -16.48 1.42
N ARG A 3 4.38 -16.59 0.96
CA ARG A 3 5.52 -15.85 1.53
C ARG A 3 5.53 -14.35 1.20
N LEU A 4 4.98 -13.96 0.04
CA LEU A 4 4.86 -12.55 -0.38
C LEU A 4 3.78 -11.82 0.45
N ARG A 5 2.64 -12.48 0.71
CA ARG A 5 1.55 -11.94 1.54
C ARG A 5 1.94 -11.63 2.98
N SER A 6 2.97 -12.30 3.51
CA SER A 6 3.27 -12.31 4.94
C SER A 6 4.12 -11.14 5.45
N GLN A 7 4.73 -10.30 4.60
CA GLN A 7 5.79 -9.39 5.10
C GLN A 7 5.86 -8.00 4.43
N LEU A 8 4.75 -7.39 4.03
CA LEU A 8 4.78 -5.96 3.71
C LEU A 8 4.68 -5.13 5.00
N ALA A 9 5.83 -4.88 5.64
CA ALA A 9 5.90 -4.13 6.90
C ALA A 9 5.31 -2.71 6.78
N ALA A 10 5.26 -2.13 5.58
CA ALA A 10 4.68 -0.82 5.30
C ALA A 10 3.17 -0.72 5.60
N VAL A 11 2.46 -1.85 5.67
CA VAL A 11 1.00 -1.87 5.85
C VAL A 11 0.58 -2.81 6.98
N GLU A 12 -0.61 -2.57 7.52
CA GLU A 12 -1.23 -3.42 8.54
C GLU A 12 -2.75 -3.48 8.34
N SER A 13 -3.34 -4.58 8.78
CA SER A 13 -4.79 -4.76 8.85
C SER A 13 -5.13 -5.24 10.25
N LEU A 14 -5.68 -4.34 11.06
CA LEU A 14 -6.07 -4.62 12.45
C LEU A 14 -7.60 -4.56 12.56
N PRO A 15 -8.28 -5.56 13.16
CA PRO A 15 -9.74 -5.60 13.22
C PRO A 15 -10.38 -4.33 13.82
N ASN A 16 -9.70 -3.70 14.77
CA ASN A 16 -10.14 -2.48 15.46
C ASN A 16 -9.75 -1.18 14.74
N LYS A 17 -9.12 -1.25 13.56
CA LYS A 17 -8.64 -0.10 12.80
C LYS A 17 -9.32 -0.07 11.43
N LEU A 18 -10.16 0.94 11.22
CA LEU A 18 -10.98 1.08 10.00
C LEU A 18 -11.66 -0.23 9.57
N SER A 19 -12.27 -0.93 10.53
CA SER A 19 -12.99 -2.19 10.28
C SER A 19 -12.15 -3.28 9.61
N GLY A 20 -10.83 -3.31 9.85
CA GLY A 20 -9.92 -4.27 9.24
C GLY A 20 -9.47 -3.91 7.83
N ALA A 21 -9.66 -2.67 7.37
CA ALA A 21 -9.06 -2.22 6.13
C ALA A 21 -7.52 -2.22 6.23
N TRP A 22 -6.86 -2.53 5.12
CA TRP A 22 -5.41 -2.36 5.01
C TRP A 22 -5.06 -0.88 4.99
N VAL A 23 -4.20 -0.49 5.93
CA VAL A 23 -3.73 0.89 6.10
C VAL A 23 -2.22 0.93 6.08
N PHE A 24 -1.65 2.09 5.76
CA PHE A 24 -0.23 2.35 6.01
C PHE A 24 0.04 2.27 7.52
N ARG A 25 1.07 1.52 7.91
CA ARG A 25 1.40 1.26 9.32
C ARG A 25 1.54 2.58 10.08
N GLY A 26 0.97 2.64 11.28
CA GLY A 26 1.02 3.85 12.11
C GLY A 26 0.09 4.98 11.66
N THR A 27 -0.62 4.83 10.54
CA THR A 27 -1.60 5.82 10.04
C THR A 27 -3.00 5.24 9.99
N ARG A 28 -4.04 6.06 9.76
CA ARG A 28 -5.38 5.57 9.37
C ARG A 28 -5.62 5.74 7.88
N VAL A 29 -4.58 5.87 7.07
CA VAL A 29 -4.69 6.10 5.63
C VAL A 29 -4.83 4.74 4.94
N PRO A 30 -5.95 4.47 4.24
CA PRO A 30 -6.13 3.21 3.53
C PRO A 30 -5.13 3.05 2.39
N VAL A 31 -4.67 1.82 2.16
CA VAL A 31 -3.87 1.49 0.96
C VAL A 31 -4.69 1.75 -0.31
N ALA A 32 -6.00 1.51 -0.27
CA ALA A 32 -6.91 1.82 -1.36
C ALA A 32 -6.83 3.29 -1.79
N ALA A 33 -6.66 4.22 -0.84
CA ALA A 33 -6.56 5.64 -1.14
C ALA A 33 -5.34 5.96 -2.01
N LEU A 34 -4.20 5.25 -1.84
CA LEU A 34 -3.05 5.43 -2.73
C LEU A 34 -3.45 5.14 -4.19
N PHE A 35 -4.00 3.94 -4.45
CA PHE A 35 -4.34 3.53 -5.80
C PHE A 35 -5.48 4.35 -6.41
N GLU A 36 -6.48 4.75 -5.61
CA GLU A 36 -7.57 5.63 -6.04
C GLU A 36 -7.03 7.00 -6.47
N ASN A 37 -6.17 7.63 -5.66
CA ASN A 37 -5.59 8.92 -6.01
C ASN A 37 -4.67 8.84 -7.24
N LEU A 38 -3.86 7.79 -7.36
CA LEU A 38 -3.02 7.57 -8.54
C LEU A 38 -3.87 7.34 -9.80
N ARG A 39 -4.95 6.58 -9.71
CA ARG A 39 -5.91 6.37 -10.80
C ARG A 39 -6.55 7.68 -11.24
N ASP A 40 -6.83 8.57 -10.29
CA ASP A 40 -7.47 9.86 -10.55
C ASP A 40 -6.46 10.94 -11.00
N GLY A 41 -5.19 10.56 -11.20
CA GLY A 41 -4.14 11.39 -11.82
C GLY A 41 -3.20 12.09 -10.83
N ALA A 42 -3.29 11.81 -9.53
CA ALA A 42 -2.37 12.37 -8.55
C ALA A 42 -0.95 11.79 -8.73
N THR A 43 0.05 12.60 -8.41
CA THR A 43 1.43 12.11 -8.24
C THR A 43 1.63 11.55 -6.83
N ILE A 44 2.70 10.77 -6.64
CA ILE A 44 3.09 10.30 -5.30
C ILE A 44 3.37 11.48 -4.37
N ASP A 45 4.01 12.54 -4.87
CA ASP A 45 4.33 13.71 -4.04
C ASP A 45 3.07 14.43 -3.55
N GLN A 46 2.05 14.56 -4.41
CA GLN A 46 0.75 15.11 -4.02
C GLN A 46 0.05 14.23 -2.96
N PHE A 47 0.09 12.91 -3.13
CA PHE A 47 -0.45 11.98 -2.13
C PHE A 47 0.25 12.15 -0.77
N LEU A 48 1.58 12.26 -0.75
CA LEU A 48 2.35 12.44 0.48
C LEU A 48 2.08 13.79 1.15
N GLU A 49 1.83 14.84 0.36
CA GLU A 49 1.41 16.15 0.87
C GLU A 49 0.05 16.08 1.58
N TRP A 50 -0.92 15.35 1.01
CA TRP A 50 -2.24 15.17 1.62
C TRP A 50 -2.22 14.23 2.84
N PHE A 51 -1.25 13.32 2.90
CA PHE A 51 -1.12 12.30 3.93
C PHE A 51 0.29 12.28 4.56
N PRO A 52 0.67 13.32 5.32
CA PRO A 52 2.04 13.50 5.83
C PRO A 52 2.51 12.42 6.82
N GLY A 53 1.58 11.57 7.30
CA GLY A 53 1.91 10.41 8.13
C GLY A 53 2.39 9.18 7.34
N VAL A 54 2.23 9.18 6.01
CA VAL A 54 2.70 8.09 5.15
C VAL A 54 4.12 8.42 4.68
N ALA A 55 5.07 7.51 4.89
CA ALA A 55 6.41 7.69 4.39
C ALA A 55 6.50 7.31 2.90
N ARG A 56 7.35 8.01 2.14
CA ARG A 56 7.62 7.67 0.73
C ARG A 56 8.06 6.21 0.57
N ALA A 57 8.92 5.73 1.47
CA ALA A 57 9.41 4.36 1.46
C ALA A 57 8.28 3.33 1.61
N ASP A 58 7.21 3.65 2.35
CA ASP A 58 6.06 2.77 2.50
C ASP A 58 5.21 2.71 1.23
N VAL A 59 5.03 3.85 0.55
CA VAL A 59 4.40 3.90 -0.78
C VAL A 59 5.20 3.06 -1.78
N ASP A 60 6.51 3.20 -1.79
CA ASP A 60 7.39 2.44 -2.70
C ASP A 60 7.34 0.95 -2.45
N ALA A 61 7.31 0.54 -1.19
CA ALA A 61 7.19 -0.86 -0.83
C ALA A 61 5.83 -1.44 -1.29
N VAL A 62 4.73 -0.67 -1.18
CA VAL A 62 3.41 -1.07 -1.67
C VAL A 62 3.41 -1.21 -3.20
N LEU A 63 3.97 -0.25 -3.93
CA LEU A 63 4.00 -0.32 -5.40
C LEU A 63 4.93 -1.43 -5.90
N ALA A 64 6.10 -1.62 -5.29
CA ALA A 64 6.99 -2.73 -5.61
C ALA A 64 6.33 -4.09 -5.34
N TYR A 65 5.54 -4.19 -4.26
CA TYR A 65 4.77 -5.39 -3.96
C TYR A 65 3.69 -5.66 -5.01
N GLU A 66 2.98 -4.62 -5.47
CA GLU A 66 1.99 -4.73 -6.54
C GLU A 66 2.63 -5.24 -7.85
N VAL A 67 3.76 -4.68 -8.26
CA VAL A 67 4.52 -5.16 -9.41
C VAL A 67 4.87 -6.63 -9.23
N ALA A 68 5.52 -7.01 -8.12
CA ALA A 68 5.90 -8.40 -7.88
C ALA A 68 4.70 -9.36 -7.89
N LEU A 69 3.55 -8.93 -7.35
CA LEU A 69 2.33 -9.73 -7.31
C LEU A 69 1.75 -9.96 -8.71
N LEU A 70 1.73 -8.93 -9.56
CA LEU A 70 1.13 -8.98 -10.89
C LEU A 70 2.06 -9.54 -11.97
N THR A 71 3.38 -9.49 -11.74
CA THR A 71 4.38 -10.01 -12.69
C THR A 71 4.94 -11.37 -12.29
N THR A 72 4.53 -11.95 -11.16
CA THR A 72 4.84 -13.36 -10.87
C THR A 72 4.02 -14.22 -11.83
N THR A 73 4.60 -14.49 -13.00
CA THR A 73 4.12 -15.56 -13.87
C THR A 73 4.54 -16.86 -13.21
N ASP A 74 3.58 -17.68 -12.76
CA ASP A 74 3.80 -19.12 -12.74
C ASP A 74 3.95 -19.54 -14.21
N ALA A 75 5.16 -19.34 -14.76
CA ALA A 75 5.58 -19.99 -15.98
C ALA A 75 5.81 -21.47 -15.60
N ALA A 76 4.71 -22.22 -15.63
CA ALA A 76 4.74 -23.64 -15.95
C ALA A 76 5.16 -23.83 -17.42
#